data_AF-Q1AYC6-F1
#
_entry.id   AF-Q1AYC6-F1
#
_cell.length_a   1.000
_cell.length_b   1.000
_cell.length_c   1.000
_cell.angle_alpha   90.00
_cell.angle_beta   90.00
_cell.angle_gamma   90.00
#
_symmetry.space_group_name_H-M   'P 1'
#
loop_
_entity.id
_entity.type
_entity.pdbx_description
1 polymer ?
#
loop_
_entity_poly.entity_id
_entity_poly.type
_entity_poly.pdbx_seq_one_letter_code
_entity_poly.pdbx_strand_id
1 'polypeptide(L)' 'MEWSSSGRTPLLVCGGLAAIALTLYAVLFDNGALLVPLLGEAAKTQNYLHELFHDGRHVLGVPCH' A
#
# COMPACT_ATOMS: atom_id res chain seq x y z
N MET A 1 -17.30 9.02 30.00
CA MET A 1 -16.38 8.11 29.29
C MET A 1 -15.24 8.96 28.75
N GLU A 2 -14.34 9.37 29.64
CA GLU A 2 -13.27 10.32 29.33
C GLU A 2 -12.08 9.54 28.77
N TRP A 3 -11.89 9.59 27.44
CA TRP A 3 -10.69 9.08 26.80
C TRP A 3 -9.52 10.00 27.13
N SER A 4 -8.81 9.73 28.22
CA SER A 4 -7.48 10.30 28.46
C SER A 4 -6.50 9.64 27.50
N SER A 5 -6.41 10.14 26.27
CA SER A 5 -5.35 9.73 25.36
C SER A 5 -4.06 10.40 25.84
N SER A 6 -3.23 9.67 26.58
CA SER A 6 -1.81 9.99 26.73
C SER A 6 -1.28 10.48 25.39
N GLY A 7 -0.58 11.63 25.32
CA GLY A 7 -0.10 12.20 24.05
C GLY A 7 0.79 11.25 23.23
N ARG A 8 1.28 10.16 23.83
CA ARG A 8 1.95 9.04 23.16
C ARG A 8 1.00 8.14 22.36
N THR A 9 -0.22 7.91 22.82
CA THR A 9 -1.20 7.02 22.17
C THR A 9 -1.62 7.51 20.78
N PRO A 10 -2.03 8.77 20.55
CA PRO A 10 -2.37 9.25 19.22
C PRO A 10 -1.13 9.30 18.32
N LEU A 11 0.06 9.58 18.85
CA LEU A 11 1.31 9.53 18.10
C LEU A 11 1.63 8.12 17.61
N LEU A 12 1.46 7.10 18.46
CA LEU A 12 1.67 5.70 18.09
C LEU A 12 0.63 5.23 17.08
N VAL A 13 -0.63 5.62 17.24
CA VAL A 13 -1.70 5.26 16.30
C VAL A 13 -1.48 5.93 14.95
N CYS A 14 -1.30 7.24 14.90
CA CYS A 14 -1.04 7.96 13.66
C CYS A 14 0.26 7.51 13.00
N GLY A 15 1.32 7.31 13.79
CA GLY A 15 2.60 6.80 13.30
C GLY A 15 2.48 5.38 12.74
N GLY A 16 1.74 4.51 13.42
CA GLY A 16 1.45 3.15 12.95
C GLY A 16 0.64 3.14 11.66
N LEU A 17 -0.41 3.95 11.57
CA LEU A 17 -1.22 4.09 10.36
C LEU A 17 -0.40 4.64 9.18
N ALA A 18 0.45 5.65 9.43
CA ALA A 18 1.34 6.19 8.41
C ALA A 18 2.35 5.15 7.93
N ALA A 19 2.93 4.35 8.83
CA ALA A 19 3.84 3.27 8.46
C ALA A 19 3.14 2.22 7.58
N ILE A 20 1.93 1.79 7.97
CA ILE A 20 1.13 0.83 7.18
C ILE A 20 0.84 1.40 5.78
N ALA A 21 0.39 2.66 5.70
CA ALA A 21 0.08 3.30 4.43
C ALA A 21 1.31 3.41 3.52
N LEU A 22 2.48 3.76 4.08
CA LEU A 22 3.74 3.82 3.34
C LEU A 22 4.19 2.44 2.85
N THR A 23 4.07 1.39 3.67
CA THR A 23 4.39 0.03 3.24
C THR A 23 3.47 -0.43 2.11
N LEU A 24 2.16 -0.19 2.23
CA LEU A 24 1.21 -0.50 1.16
C LEU A 24 1.53 0.29 -0.11
N TYR A 25 1.81 1.58 0.01
CA TYR A 25 2.23 2.41 -1.12
C TYR A 25 3.48 1.83 -1.79
N ALA A 26 4.52 1.50 -1.02
CA ALA A 26 5.75 0.95 -1.56
C ALA A 26 5.52 -0.39 -2.28
N VAL A 27 4.74 -1.30 -1.71
CA VAL A 27 4.45 -2.61 -2.31
C VAL A 27 3.58 -2.50 -3.56
N LEU A 28 2.54 -1.65 -3.55
CA LEU A 28 1.66 -1.46 -4.70
C LEU A 28 2.35 -0.67 -5.83
N PHE A 29 3.21 0.30 -5.48
CA PHE A 29 3.94 1.10 -6.46
C PHE A 29 5.08 0.32 -7.12
N ASP A 30 5.75 -0.56 -6.38
CA ASP A 30 6.91 -1.34 -6.86
C ASP A 30 6.55 -2.63 -7.61
N ASN A 31 5.29 -2.82 -8.00
CA ASN A 31 4.88 -3.96 -8.83
C ASN A 31 5.26 -5.34 -8.25
N GLY A 32 5.26 -5.44 -6.93
CA GLY A 32 5.64 -6.65 -6.21
C GLY A 32 7.15 -6.93 -6.12
N ALA A 33 8.05 -6.06 -6.60
CA ALA A 33 9.49 -6.34 -6.54
C ALA A 33 10.01 -6.45 -5.08
N LEU A 34 9.51 -5.62 -4.16
CA LEU A 34 9.80 -5.71 -2.71
C LEU A 34 9.39 -7.04 -2.08
N LEU A 35 8.46 -7.79 -2.68
CA LEU A 35 8.01 -9.09 -2.18
C LEU A 35 8.81 -10.27 -2.76
N VAL A 36 9.69 -10.04 -3.74
CA VAL A 36 10.50 -11.09 -4.39
C VAL A 36 11.32 -11.91 -3.38
N PRO A 37 11.96 -11.34 -2.35
CA PRO A 37 12.69 -12.15 -1.36
C PRO A 37 11.82 -13.14 -0.58
N LEU A 38 10.51 -12.90 -0.50
CA LEU A 38 9.56 -13.72 0.26
C LEU A 38 8.74 -14.66 -0.63
N LEU A 39 8.30 -14.19 -1.80
CA LEU A 39 7.36 -14.88 -2.68
C LEU A 39 7.99 -15.35 -4.00
N GLY A 40 9.26 -15.01 -4.26
CA GLY A 40 9.95 -15.36 -5.52
C GLY A 40 9.28 -14.74 -6.75
N GLU A 41 9.31 -15.46 -7.88
CA GLU A 41 8.71 -15.00 -9.14
C GLU A 41 7.18 -14.84 -9.09
N ALA A 42 6.51 -15.47 -8.11
CA ALA A 42 5.08 -15.26 -7.88
C ALA A 42 4.77 -13.78 -7.55
N ALA A 43 5.71 -13.05 -6.95
CA ALA A 43 5.57 -11.65 -6.60
C ALA A 43 5.36 -10.73 -7.81
N LYS A 44 5.98 -11.07 -8.95
CA LYS A 44 5.93 -10.28 -10.20
C LYS A 44 4.86 -10.79 -11.17
N THR A 45 4.60 -12.09 -11.19
CA THR A 45 3.67 -12.73 -12.13
C THR A 45 2.20 -12.63 -11.73
N GLN A 46 1.90 -12.46 -10.44
CA GLN A 46 0.55 -12.38 -9.90
C GLN A 46 0.21 -10.95 -9.49
N ASN A 47 0.77 -9.95 -10.18
CA ASN A 47 0.66 -8.53 -9.83
C ASN A 47 -0.74 -7.97 -10.16
N TYR A 48 -1.79 -8.70 -9.78
CA TYR A 48 -3.20 -8.43 -10.07
C TYR A 48 -3.65 -7.07 -9.58
N LEU A 49 -3.10 -6.58 -8.46
CA LEU A 49 -3.41 -5.23 -7.99
C LEU A 49 -2.87 -4.17 -8.95
N HIS A 50 -1.64 -4.33 -9.45
CA HIS A 50 -1.10 -3.42 -10.47
C HIS A 50 -1.97 -3.41 -11.72
N GLU A 51 -2.31 -4.59 -12.25
CA GLU A 51 -3.14 -4.73 -13.45
C GLU A 51 -4.56 -4.16 -13.21
N LEU A 52 -5.17 -4.43 -12.05
CA LEU A 52 -6.47 -3.87 -11.68
C LEU A 52 -6.45 -2.34 -11.61
N PHE A 53 -5.42 -1.73 -11.00
CA PHE A 53 -5.30 -0.28 -10.94
C PHE A 53 -4.93 0.34 -12.29
N HIS A 54 -4.19 -0.39 -13.11
CA HIS A 54 -3.89 -0.01 -14.49
C HIS A 54 -5.18 0.00 -15.33
N ASP A 55 -5.96 -1.07 -15.29
CA ASP A 55 -7.26 -1.20 -15.96
C ASP A 55 -8.28 -0.20 -15.43
N GLY A 56 -8.31 0.02 -14.11
CA GLY A 56 -9.18 1.01 -13.48
C GLY A 56 -8.91 2.43 -14.00
N ARG A 57 -7.65 2.80 -14.24
CA ARG A 57 -7.32 4.11 -14.85
C ARG A 57 -7.79 4.20 -16.30
N HIS A 58 -7.67 3.11 -17.06
CA HIS A 58 -8.21 3.05 -18.42
C HIS A 58 -9.74 3.23 -18.44
N VAL A 59 -10.45 2.52 -17.55
CA VAL A 59 -11.92 2.60 -17.44
C VAL A 59 -12.38 3.99 -16.99
N LEU A 60 -11.66 4.61 -16.06
CA LEU A 60 -12.02 5.91 -15.50
C LEU A 60 -11.51 7.10 -16.36
N GLY A 61 -10.85 6.84 -17.49
CA GLY A 61 -10.32 7.89 -18.39
C GLY A 61 -9.25 8.78 -17.76
N VAL A 62 -8.59 8.30 -16.72
CA VAL A 62 -7.53 9.02 -16.01
C VAL A 62 -6.26 8.98 -16.87
N PRO A 63 -5.46 10.06 -16.96
CA PRO A 63 -4.25 10.04 -17.79
C PRO A 63 -3.34 8.86 -17.44
N CYS A 64 -3.01 8.07 -18.45
CA CYS A 64 -2.10 6.93 -18.39
C CYS A 64 -0.90 7.23 -19.31
N HIS A 65 0.20 7.69 -18.73
CA HIS A 65 1.51 7.89 -19.38
C HIS A 65 2.47 6.83 -18.85
#